data_AF-A0A971M3U7-F1
#
_entry.id   AF-A0A971M3U7-F1
#
_cell.length_a   1.000
_cell.length_b   1.000
_cell.length_c   1.000
_cell.angle_alpha   90.00
_cell.angle_beta   90.00
_cell.angle_gamma   90.00
#
_symmetry.space_group_name_H-M   'P 1'
#
loop_
_entity.id
_entity.type
_entity.pdbx_description
1 polymer ?
#
loop_
_entity_poly.entity_id
_entity_poly.type
_entity_poly.pdbx_seq_one_letter_code
_entity_poly.pdbx_strand_id
1 'polypeptide(L)'
;MRIYIEKFLVLFNRLKSELNNSLKNLKWLPNAKPEIADLCYQLDETYRQLNRFFANQPTKFSVVPPVFQKRWDEYVANYQAVIDEVARPRREKYEEEVVELFRRAAEDAGLKGQSPEDFWQKVADGIPIGVTFNPVEDDAASLLSDLFVAIHDIVASNLLPETFTDKQVGALNYFEKVIGLDFDNINRRWGKAPSLFISEKIQKRNDKLVQMYNEAVKSYIFGLNVSATAMCRALLEHILINYYRIPKDDLVNVVSIAEKKFRRLQSLNLHKLRKDGNDVMHEYETRSRIEDDAVVSYLLTIRALVDFIPEN
;
A
#
# COMPACT_ATOMS: atom_id res chain seq x y z
N MET A 1 8.03 -11.74 3.55
CA MET A 1 8.21 -10.29 3.77
C MET A 1 9.63 -9.90 4.24
N ARG A 2 10.10 -10.33 5.42
CA ARG A 2 11.42 -9.93 5.96
C ARG A 2 12.60 -10.16 4.98
N ILE A 3 12.67 -11.35 4.37
CA ILE A 3 13.69 -11.68 3.36
C ILE A 3 13.69 -10.68 2.20
N TYR A 4 12.52 -10.24 1.74
CA TYR A 4 12.40 -9.27 0.65
C TYR A 4 12.83 -7.86 1.06
N ILE A 5 12.56 -7.46 2.31
CA ILE A 5 13.06 -6.19 2.88
C ILE A 5 14.59 -6.18 2.90
N GLU A 6 15.21 -7.25 3.41
CA GLU A 6 16.67 -7.37 3.46
C GLU A 6 17.27 -7.40 2.04
N LYS A 7 16.67 -8.17 1.13
CA LYS A 7 17.05 -8.22 -0.29
C LYS A 7 16.98 -6.84 -0.94
N PHE A 8 15.88 -6.10 -0.75
CA PHE A 8 15.72 -4.73 -1.26
C PHE A 8 16.86 -3.82 -0.78
N LEU A 9 17.16 -3.84 0.52
CA LEU A 9 18.22 -3.01 1.10
C LEU A 9 19.60 -3.33 0.53
N VAL A 10 19.91 -4.62 0.35
CA VAL A 10 21.18 -5.07 -0.24
C VAL A 10 21.28 -4.63 -1.70
N LEU A 11 20.25 -4.91 -2.51
CA LEU A 11 20.24 -4.58 -3.93
C LEU A 11 20.32 -3.06 -4.15
N PHE A 12 19.56 -2.28 -3.37
CA PHE A 12 19.55 -0.84 -3.52
C PHE A 12 20.90 -0.20 -3.14
N ASN A 13 21.52 -0.64 -2.04
CA ASN A 13 22.85 -0.16 -1.67
C ASN A 13 23.93 -0.56 -2.68
N ARG A 14 23.86 -1.80 -3.21
CA ARG A 14 24.77 -2.26 -4.27
C ARG A 14 24.64 -1.39 -5.51
N LEU A 15 23.41 -1.14 -5.96
CA LEU A 15 23.15 -0.30 -7.14
C LEU A 15 23.71 1.10 -6.94
N LYS A 16 23.46 1.72 -5.78
CA LYS A 16 24.03 3.04 -5.46
C LYS A 16 25.55 3.06 -5.51
N SER A 17 26.21 2.01 -5.03
CA SER A 17 27.67 1.88 -5.08
C SER A 17 28.17 1.79 -6.52
N GLU A 18 27.57 0.94 -7.35
CA GLU A 18 27.94 0.77 -8.77
C GLU A 18 27.71 2.06 -9.59
N LEU A 19 26.70 2.85 -9.19
CA LEU A 19 26.39 4.13 -9.83
C LEU A 19 27.22 5.30 -9.29
N ASN A 20 28.09 5.10 -8.30
CA ASN A 20 28.75 6.18 -7.56
C ASN A 20 27.73 7.24 -7.06
N ASN A 21 26.54 6.79 -6.63
CA ASN A 21 25.40 7.62 -6.21
C ASN A 21 24.86 8.59 -7.29
N SER A 22 25.18 8.40 -8.58
CA SER A 22 24.70 9.24 -9.68
C SER A 22 23.75 8.48 -10.59
N LEU A 23 22.46 8.84 -10.52
CA LEU A 23 21.40 8.32 -11.39
C LEU A 23 21.68 8.53 -12.89
N LYS A 24 22.46 9.57 -13.24
CA LYS A 24 22.84 9.84 -14.64
C LYS A 24 23.59 8.67 -15.27
N ASN A 25 24.26 7.85 -14.46
CA ASN A 25 25.01 6.71 -14.94
C ASN A 25 24.09 5.59 -15.46
N LEU A 26 22.83 5.51 -15.02
CA LEU A 26 21.88 4.51 -15.52
C LEU A 26 21.53 4.69 -17.01
N LYS A 27 21.82 5.85 -17.62
CA LYS A 27 21.56 6.09 -19.04
C LYS A 27 22.46 5.29 -19.99
N TRP A 28 23.66 4.92 -19.54
CA TRP A 28 24.68 4.29 -20.41
C TRP A 28 25.33 3.07 -19.77
N LEU A 29 25.44 3.03 -18.44
CA LEU A 29 26.12 1.96 -17.72
C LEU A 29 25.50 0.58 -17.95
N PRO A 30 24.17 0.39 -18.06
CA PRO A 30 23.58 -0.91 -18.38
C PRO A 30 24.05 -1.49 -19.73
N ASN A 31 24.34 -0.64 -20.72
CA ASN A 31 24.85 -1.08 -22.02
C ASN A 31 26.33 -1.49 -21.95
N ALA A 32 27.11 -0.84 -21.07
CA ALA A 32 28.53 -1.14 -20.86
C ALA A 32 28.76 -2.30 -19.88
N LYS A 33 27.82 -2.52 -18.95
CA LYS A 33 27.85 -3.54 -17.90
C LYS A 33 26.45 -4.17 -17.77
N PRO A 34 26.17 -5.26 -18.52
CA PRO A 34 24.86 -5.90 -18.52
C PRO A 34 24.37 -6.36 -17.13
N GLU A 35 25.30 -6.60 -16.19
CA GLU A 35 24.98 -6.98 -14.81
C GLU A 35 24.22 -5.88 -14.06
N ILE A 36 24.37 -4.62 -14.49
CA ILE A 36 23.62 -3.48 -13.93
C ILE A 36 22.16 -3.53 -14.36
N ALA A 37 21.87 -3.98 -15.59
CA ALA A 37 20.49 -4.20 -16.03
C ALA A 37 19.84 -5.31 -15.20
N ASP A 38 20.57 -6.41 -14.96
CA ASP A 38 20.09 -7.52 -14.11
C ASP A 38 19.88 -7.09 -12.66
N LEU A 39 20.74 -6.22 -12.13
CA LEU A 39 20.58 -5.62 -10.80
C LEU A 39 19.34 -4.72 -10.72
N CYS A 40 19.09 -3.90 -11.74
CA CYS A 40 17.88 -3.06 -11.83
C CYS A 40 16.62 -3.92 -11.90
N TYR A 41 16.62 -4.97 -12.73
CA TYR A 41 15.52 -5.93 -12.81
C TYR A 41 15.22 -6.60 -11.46
N GLN A 42 16.24 -7.15 -10.79
CA GLN A 42 16.05 -7.80 -9.49
C GLN A 42 15.53 -6.84 -8.41
N LEU A 43 15.98 -5.58 -8.44
CA LEU A 43 15.54 -4.57 -7.49
C LEU A 43 14.10 -4.16 -7.74
N ASP A 44 13.72 -3.91 -9.00
CA ASP A 44 12.35 -3.60 -9.39
C ASP A 44 11.38 -4.75 -9.04
N GLU A 45 11.75 -5.99 -9.35
CA GLU A 45 10.94 -7.16 -9.01
C GLU A 45 10.77 -7.31 -7.49
N THR A 46 11.85 -7.11 -6.73
CA THR A 46 11.78 -7.12 -5.26
C THR A 46 10.88 -6.00 -4.74
N TYR A 47 10.92 -4.81 -5.34
CA TYR A 47 10.06 -3.68 -5.00
C TYR A 47 8.58 -3.99 -5.29
N ARG A 48 8.25 -4.54 -6.47
CA ARG A 48 6.89 -4.94 -6.86
C ARG A 48 6.32 -5.98 -5.90
N GLN A 49 7.12 -6.99 -5.55
CA GLN A 49 6.72 -7.99 -4.56
C GLN A 49 6.46 -7.37 -3.18
N LEU A 50 7.31 -6.46 -2.71
CA LEU A 50 7.08 -5.74 -1.46
C LEU A 50 5.80 -4.90 -1.50
N ASN A 51 5.55 -4.16 -2.58
CA ASN A 51 4.30 -3.44 -2.78
C ASN A 51 3.09 -4.37 -2.72
N ARG A 52 3.14 -5.52 -3.39
CA ARG A 52 2.08 -6.53 -3.34
C ARG A 52 1.87 -7.05 -1.92
N PHE A 53 2.94 -7.30 -1.16
CA PHE A 53 2.83 -7.69 0.25
C PHE A 53 2.15 -6.59 1.08
N PHE A 54 2.57 -5.33 0.95
CA PHE A 54 1.99 -4.24 1.73
C PHE A 54 0.53 -3.94 1.35
N ALA A 55 0.18 -4.06 0.07
CA ALA A 55 -1.19 -3.85 -0.40
C ALA A 55 -2.16 -4.93 0.11
N ASN A 56 -1.68 -6.18 0.25
CA ASN A 56 -2.46 -7.32 0.75
C ASN A 56 -2.53 -7.42 2.28
N GLN A 57 -1.87 -6.53 3.03
CA GLN A 57 -1.95 -6.59 4.49
C GLN A 57 -3.34 -6.13 4.97
N PRO A 58 -3.97 -6.83 5.93
CA PRO A 58 -5.25 -6.39 6.49
C PRO A 58 -5.13 -5.12 7.35
N THR A 59 -3.90 -4.67 7.62
CA THR A 59 -3.57 -3.49 8.44
C THR A 59 -2.46 -2.70 7.78
N LYS A 60 -2.49 -1.37 7.91
CA LYS A 60 -1.48 -0.46 7.35
C LYS A 60 -0.26 -0.31 8.27
N PHE A 61 0.39 -1.42 8.62
CA PHE A 61 1.67 -1.36 9.33
C PHE A 61 2.57 -2.55 9.00
N SER A 62 3.87 -2.35 9.09
CA SER A 62 4.89 -3.40 9.00
C SER A 62 6.03 -3.11 9.95
N VAL A 63 6.58 -4.16 10.56
CA VAL A 63 7.82 -4.06 11.34
C VAL A 63 9.00 -4.20 10.40
N VAL A 64 9.92 -3.25 10.43
CA VAL A 64 11.04 -3.16 9.50
C VAL A 64 12.35 -2.76 10.19
N PRO A 65 13.52 -3.01 9.56
CA PRO A 65 14.79 -2.46 10.02
C PRO A 65 14.77 -0.92 10.02
N PRO A 66 15.47 -0.25 10.97
CA PRO A 66 15.45 1.22 11.11
C PRO A 66 15.75 2.02 9.83
N VAL A 67 16.63 1.49 8.99
CA VAL A 67 17.06 2.16 7.75
C VAL A 67 16.08 1.97 6.59
N PHE A 68 15.13 1.04 6.70
CA PHE A 68 14.27 0.64 5.59
C PHE A 68 13.46 1.80 5.04
N GLN A 69 12.73 2.48 5.91
CA GLN A 69 11.84 3.57 5.53
C GLN A 69 12.55 4.69 4.76
N LYS A 70 13.72 5.13 5.25
CA LYS A 70 14.54 6.13 4.56
C LYS A 70 14.95 5.68 3.16
N ARG A 71 15.32 4.40 3.01
CA ARG A 71 15.74 3.82 1.72
C ARG A 71 14.57 3.60 0.77
N TRP A 72 13.44 3.20 1.31
CA TRP A 72 12.20 3.04 0.58
C TRP A 72 11.73 4.39 -0.01
N ASP A 73 11.64 5.42 0.83
CA ASP A 73 11.25 6.76 0.37
C ASP A 73 12.27 7.35 -0.62
N GLU A 74 13.57 7.12 -0.40
CA GLU A 74 14.63 7.52 -1.35
C GLU A 74 14.44 6.85 -2.72
N TYR A 75 14.16 5.54 -2.73
CA TYR A 75 13.93 4.76 -3.94
C TYR A 75 12.68 5.24 -4.68
N VAL A 76 11.54 5.33 -4.00
CA VAL A 76 10.25 5.75 -4.59
C VAL A 76 10.37 7.16 -5.18
N ALA A 77 10.98 8.09 -4.45
CA ALA A 77 11.06 9.48 -4.88
C ALA A 77 12.02 9.72 -6.05
N ASN A 78 13.13 8.97 -6.14
CA ASN A 78 14.23 9.32 -7.05
C ASN A 78 14.65 8.22 -8.03
N TYR A 79 14.44 6.94 -7.71
CA TYR A 79 15.01 5.82 -8.45
C TYR A 79 13.96 4.98 -9.20
N GLN A 80 12.75 4.84 -8.66
CA GLN A 80 11.73 3.90 -9.15
C GLN A 80 11.50 4.02 -10.67
N ALA A 81 11.17 5.21 -11.15
CA ALA A 81 10.83 5.41 -12.58
C ALA A 81 11.99 5.05 -13.52
N VAL A 82 13.22 5.46 -13.17
CA VAL A 82 14.41 5.20 -13.99
C VAL A 82 14.78 3.71 -13.95
N ILE A 83 14.64 3.07 -12.79
CA ILE A 83 14.92 1.63 -12.65
C ILE A 83 13.90 0.79 -13.40
N ASP A 84 12.61 1.13 -13.35
CA ASP A 84 11.57 0.43 -14.11
C ASP A 84 11.85 0.50 -15.62
N GLU A 85 12.25 1.67 -16.13
CA GLU A 85 12.62 1.85 -17.54
C GLU A 85 13.78 0.93 -17.95
N VAL A 86 14.83 0.84 -17.13
CA VAL A 86 15.99 -0.02 -17.39
C VAL A 86 15.65 -1.52 -17.22
N ALA A 87 14.76 -1.84 -16.28
CA ALA A 87 14.36 -3.22 -15.97
C ALA A 87 13.39 -3.81 -16.99
N ARG A 88 12.60 -2.98 -17.66
CA ARG A 88 11.50 -3.41 -18.55
C ARG A 88 11.91 -4.38 -19.66
N PRO A 89 12.99 -4.14 -20.45
CA PRO A 89 13.36 -5.08 -21.51
C PRO A 89 13.77 -6.47 -20.97
N ARG A 90 14.34 -6.52 -19.76
CA ARG A 90 14.66 -7.79 -19.10
C ARG A 90 13.40 -8.51 -18.63
N ARG A 91 12.42 -7.77 -18.10
CA ARG A 91 11.14 -8.33 -17.67
C ARG A 91 10.36 -8.92 -18.85
N GLU A 92 10.22 -8.16 -19.93
CA GLU A 92 9.55 -8.60 -21.16
C GLU A 92 10.20 -9.89 -21.69
N LYS A 93 11.54 -9.94 -21.72
CA LYS A 93 12.26 -11.16 -22.11
C LYS A 93 11.96 -12.35 -21.20
N TYR A 94 11.90 -12.17 -19.88
CA TYR A 94 11.54 -13.24 -18.94
C TYR A 94 10.09 -13.72 -19.15
N GLU A 95 9.15 -12.80 -19.41
CA GLU A 95 7.76 -13.13 -19.70
C GLU A 95 7.66 -13.96 -20.99
N GLU A 96 8.38 -13.58 -22.05
CA GLU A 96 8.48 -14.34 -23.30
C GLU A 96 9.07 -15.74 -23.07
N GLU A 97 10.14 -15.85 -22.27
CA GLU A 97 10.77 -17.13 -21.93
C GLU A 97 9.80 -18.08 -21.18
N VAL A 98 8.96 -17.53 -20.28
CA VAL A 98 7.93 -18.30 -19.56
C VAL A 98 6.83 -18.77 -20.52
N VAL A 99 6.35 -17.90 -21.40
CA VAL A 99 5.35 -18.25 -22.42
C VAL A 99 5.88 -19.37 -23.33
N GLU A 100 7.13 -19.24 -23.78
CA GLU A 100 7.80 -20.24 -24.61
C GLU A 100 7.98 -21.59 -23.88
N LEU A 101 8.28 -21.56 -22.58
CA LEU A 101 8.36 -22.77 -21.76
C LEU A 101 7.01 -23.51 -21.72
N PHE A 102 5.90 -22.79 -21.49
CA PHE A 102 4.57 -23.40 -21.52
C PHE A 102 4.20 -23.91 -22.91
N ARG A 103 4.58 -23.17 -23.98
CA ARG A 103 4.36 -23.60 -25.36
C ARG A 103 5.06 -24.95 -25.65
N ARG A 104 6.33 -25.08 -25.27
CA ARG A 104 7.09 -26.34 -25.42
C ARG A 104 6.50 -27.47 -24.59
N ALA A 105 6.09 -27.18 -23.35
CA ALA A 105 5.43 -28.17 -22.50
C ALA A 105 4.12 -28.69 -23.11
N ALA A 106 3.35 -27.81 -23.76
CA ALA A 106 2.14 -28.19 -24.50
C ALA A 106 2.44 -29.05 -25.73
N GLU A 107 3.48 -28.72 -26.51
CA GLU A 107 3.94 -29.51 -27.66
C GLU A 107 4.39 -30.92 -27.25
N ASP A 108 5.20 -31.03 -26.20
CA ASP A 108 5.67 -32.31 -25.65
C ASP A 108 4.53 -33.18 -25.11
N ALA A 109 3.51 -32.55 -24.52
CA ALA A 109 2.27 -33.23 -24.10
C ALA A 109 1.49 -33.75 -25.32
N GLY A 110 1.42 -32.95 -26.40
CA GLY A 110 0.83 -33.34 -27.68
C GLY A 110 1.51 -34.57 -28.29
N LEU A 111 2.84 -34.61 -28.28
CA LEU A 111 3.61 -35.78 -28.74
C LEU A 111 3.35 -37.05 -27.91
N LYS A 112 2.89 -36.90 -26.66
CA LYS A 112 2.49 -37.99 -25.75
C LYS A 112 1.00 -38.34 -25.84
N GLY A 113 0.28 -37.77 -26.81
CA GLY A 113 -1.14 -38.06 -27.08
C GLY A 113 -2.13 -37.28 -26.22
N GLN A 114 -1.69 -36.23 -25.51
CA GLN A 114 -2.59 -35.33 -24.78
C GLN A 114 -3.11 -34.23 -25.71
N SER A 115 -4.41 -33.90 -25.65
CA SER A 115 -4.98 -32.77 -26.40
C SER A 115 -4.50 -31.43 -25.82
N PRO A 116 -4.40 -30.36 -26.63
CA PRO A 116 -4.12 -29.01 -26.14
C PRO A 116 -5.10 -28.55 -25.07
N GLU A 117 -6.39 -28.84 -25.24
CA GLU A 117 -7.45 -28.49 -24.30
C GLU A 117 -7.24 -29.16 -22.93
N ASP A 118 -6.94 -30.46 -22.92
CA ASP A 118 -6.66 -31.20 -21.67
C ASP A 118 -5.38 -30.72 -20.98
N PHE A 119 -4.37 -30.28 -21.75
CA PHE A 119 -3.15 -29.72 -21.19
C PHE A 119 -3.44 -28.39 -20.47
N TRP A 120 -4.08 -27.45 -21.18
CA TRP A 120 -4.39 -26.14 -20.61
C TRP A 120 -5.39 -26.23 -19.46
N GLN A 121 -6.36 -27.14 -19.53
CA GLN A 121 -7.27 -27.39 -18.41
C GLN A 121 -6.51 -27.87 -17.17
N LYS A 122 -5.57 -28.82 -17.31
CA LYS A 122 -4.75 -29.26 -16.16
C LYS A 122 -3.87 -28.15 -15.60
N VAL A 123 -3.33 -27.29 -16.46
CA VAL A 123 -2.58 -26.11 -16.01
C VAL A 123 -3.50 -25.17 -15.23
N ALA A 124 -4.71 -24.89 -15.75
CA ALA A 124 -5.70 -24.06 -15.07
C ALA A 124 -6.17 -24.66 -13.75
N ASP A 125 -6.44 -25.97 -13.69
CA ASP A 125 -6.85 -26.69 -12.48
C ASP A 125 -5.77 -26.62 -11.39
N GLY A 126 -4.49 -26.54 -11.78
CA GLY A 126 -3.36 -26.35 -10.88
C GLY A 126 -3.23 -24.95 -10.30
N ILE A 127 -3.98 -23.96 -10.83
CA ILE A 127 -3.94 -22.56 -10.43
C ILE A 127 -5.19 -22.26 -9.60
N PRO A 128 -5.07 -21.97 -8.28
CA PRO A 128 -6.24 -21.67 -7.47
C PRO A 128 -6.97 -20.41 -7.97
N ILE A 129 -8.30 -20.42 -7.91
CA ILE A 129 -9.13 -19.27 -8.34
C ILE A 129 -8.75 -18.02 -7.53
N GLY A 130 -8.60 -16.89 -8.23
CA GLY A 130 -8.32 -15.58 -7.63
C GLY A 130 -6.85 -15.26 -7.35
N VAL A 131 -5.90 -16.17 -7.60
CA VAL A 131 -4.46 -15.92 -7.33
C VAL A 131 -3.81 -14.93 -8.30
N THR A 132 -4.46 -14.70 -9.45
CA THR A 132 -4.02 -13.74 -10.47
C THR A 132 -4.30 -12.29 -10.06
N PHE A 133 -5.22 -12.06 -9.12
CA PHE A 133 -5.53 -10.72 -8.64
C PHE A 133 -4.31 -10.06 -7.97
N ASN A 134 -4.04 -8.83 -8.38
CA ASN A 134 -2.97 -7.98 -7.88
C ASN A 134 -3.54 -6.63 -7.40
N PRO A 135 -3.68 -6.39 -6.07
CA PRO A 135 -4.26 -5.15 -5.54
C PRO A 135 -3.41 -3.88 -5.76
N VAL A 136 -2.24 -4.00 -6.40
CA VAL A 136 -1.41 -2.87 -6.81
C VAL A 136 -1.72 -2.43 -8.24
N GLU A 137 -2.25 -3.34 -9.07
CA GLU A 137 -2.47 -3.14 -10.51
C GLU A 137 -3.96 -3.20 -10.87
N ASP A 138 -4.70 -4.13 -10.27
CA ASP A 138 -6.12 -4.36 -10.52
C ASP A 138 -7.01 -3.50 -9.62
N ASP A 139 -8.06 -2.91 -10.20
CA ASP A 139 -9.09 -2.22 -9.44
C ASP A 139 -10.15 -3.20 -8.93
N ALA A 140 -10.04 -3.55 -7.65
CA ALA A 140 -10.99 -4.44 -6.99
C ALA A 140 -12.46 -3.96 -7.07
N ALA A 141 -12.69 -2.65 -7.02
CA ALA A 141 -14.04 -2.11 -7.07
C ALA A 141 -14.64 -2.25 -8.47
N SER A 142 -13.84 -1.97 -9.51
CA SER A 142 -14.24 -2.21 -10.91
C SER A 142 -14.58 -3.68 -11.15
N LEU A 143 -13.73 -4.61 -10.70
CA LEU A 143 -13.97 -6.05 -10.87
C LEU A 143 -15.25 -6.53 -10.15
N LEU A 144 -15.56 -5.95 -8.98
CA LEU A 144 -16.83 -6.23 -8.29
C LEU A 144 -18.02 -5.62 -9.03
N SER A 145 -17.86 -4.43 -9.62
CA SER A 145 -18.89 -3.81 -10.46
C SER A 145 -19.24 -4.69 -11.66
N ASP A 146 -18.24 -5.22 -12.35
CA ASP A 146 -18.43 -6.16 -13.48
C ASP A 146 -19.22 -7.40 -13.04
N LEU A 147 -18.91 -7.94 -11.85
CA LEU A 147 -19.64 -9.06 -11.27
C LEU A 147 -21.10 -8.68 -10.97
N PHE A 148 -21.35 -7.48 -10.45
CA PHE A 148 -22.71 -7.03 -10.15
C PHE A 148 -23.54 -6.82 -11.42
N VAL A 149 -22.94 -6.27 -12.47
CA VAL A 149 -23.57 -6.16 -13.80
C VAL A 149 -23.91 -7.54 -14.35
N ALA A 150 -22.99 -8.50 -14.28
CA ALA A 150 -23.24 -9.87 -14.74
C ALA A 150 -24.42 -10.52 -14.01
N ILE A 151 -24.51 -10.36 -12.67
CA ILE A 151 -25.65 -10.87 -11.89
C ILE A 151 -26.94 -10.18 -12.31
N HIS A 152 -26.91 -8.87 -12.54
CA HIS A 152 -28.08 -8.12 -13.00
C HIS A 152 -28.59 -8.63 -14.36
N ASP A 153 -27.69 -8.86 -15.31
CA ASP A 153 -28.03 -9.37 -16.65
C ASP A 153 -28.57 -10.79 -16.61
N ILE A 154 -28.00 -11.66 -15.78
CA ILE A 154 -28.48 -13.03 -15.53
C ILE A 154 -29.92 -12.99 -15.01
N VAL A 155 -30.20 -12.17 -14.00
CA VAL A 155 -31.55 -12.03 -13.41
C VAL A 155 -32.53 -11.41 -14.42
N ALA A 156 -32.15 -10.34 -15.12
CA ALA A 156 -32.99 -9.68 -16.11
C ALA A 156 -33.34 -10.60 -17.30
N SER A 157 -32.42 -11.49 -17.67
CA SER A 157 -32.60 -12.47 -18.73
C SER A 157 -33.26 -13.77 -18.26
N ASN A 158 -33.61 -13.88 -16.97
CA ASN A 158 -34.15 -15.08 -16.34
C ASN A 158 -33.26 -16.33 -16.54
N LEU A 159 -31.94 -16.12 -16.57
CA LEU A 159 -30.94 -17.19 -16.62
C LEU A 159 -30.70 -17.67 -15.18
N LEU A 160 -30.67 -18.99 -14.96
CA LEU A 160 -30.44 -19.60 -13.63
C LEU A 160 -31.38 -19.08 -12.51
N PRO A 161 -32.72 -19.09 -12.70
CA PRO A 161 -33.68 -18.47 -11.79
C PRO A 161 -33.74 -19.10 -10.39
N GLU A 162 -33.27 -20.34 -10.25
CA GLU A 162 -33.17 -21.04 -8.95
C GLU A 162 -31.93 -20.61 -8.14
N THR A 163 -30.95 -19.96 -8.79
CA THR A 163 -29.67 -19.56 -8.17
C THR A 163 -29.61 -18.06 -7.93
N PHE A 164 -29.97 -17.25 -8.94
CA PHE A 164 -29.94 -15.80 -8.87
C PHE A 164 -31.37 -15.26 -9.02
N THR A 165 -31.81 -14.51 -8.01
CA THR A 165 -33.14 -13.90 -7.94
C THR A 165 -33.03 -12.38 -7.84
N ASP A 166 -34.16 -11.69 -7.98
CA ASP A 166 -34.27 -10.25 -7.77
C ASP A 166 -33.76 -9.80 -6.38
N LYS A 167 -33.83 -10.69 -5.37
CA LYS A 167 -33.35 -10.42 -4.01
C LYS A 167 -31.84 -10.17 -3.95
N GLN A 168 -31.03 -10.85 -4.75
CA GLN A 168 -29.57 -10.62 -4.77
C GLN A 168 -29.26 -9.22 -5.30
N VAL A 169 -29.92 -8.82 -6.39
CA VAL A 169 -29.82 -7.45 -6.94
C VAL A 169 -30.33 -6.42 -5.92
N GLY A 170 -31.44 -6.71 -5.24
CA GLY A 170 -31.98 -5.87 -4.17
C GLY A 170 -31.02 -5.70 -2.98
N ALA A 171 -30.35 -6.78 -2.56
CA ALA A 171 -29.38 -6.74 -1.47
C ALA A 171 -28.17 -5.85 -1.80
N LEU A 172 -27.65 -5.95 -3.02
CA LEU A 172 -26.55 -5.08 -3.49
C LEU A 172 -26.96 -3.61 -3.48
N ASN A 173 -28.12 -3.29 -4.06
CA ASN A 173 -28.67 -1.94 -4.05
C ASN A 173 -28.89 -1.40 -2.63
N TYR A 174 -29.29 -2.26 -1.69
CA TYR A 174 -29.45 -1.86 -0.28
C TYR A 174 -28.11 -1.45 0.34
N PHE A 175 -27.03 -2.20 0.12
CA PHE A 175 -25.72 -1.82 0.63
C PHE A 175 -25.20 -0.51 0.04
N GLU A 176 -25.35 -0.29 -1.26
CA GLU A 176 -24.86 0.92 -1.92
C GLU A 176 -25.72 2.15 -1.63
N LYS A 177 -27.05 2.03 -1.77
CA LYS A 177 -27.96 3.19 -1.73
C LYS A 177 -28.55 3.47 -0.36
N VAL A 178 -28.67 2.46 0.50
CA VAL A 178 -29.27 2.62 1.84
C VAL A 178 -28.21 2.64 2.93
N ILE A 179 -27.29 1.68 2.94
CA ILE A 179 -26.17 1.68 3.90
C ILE A 179 -25.11 2.72 3.50
N GLY A 180 -24.91 2.95 2.20
CA GLY A 180 -23.93 3.93 1.70
C GLY A 180 -22.53 3.37 1.51
N LEU A 181 -22.38 2.06 1.22
CA LEU A 181 -21.10 1.48 0.88
C LEU A 181 -20.68 1.91 -0.53
N ASP A 182 -19.59 2.68 -0.60
CA ASP A 182 -18.98 3.15 -1.84
C ASP A 182 -17.68 2.36 -2.08
N PHE A 183 -17.78 1.26 -2.82
CA PHE A 183 -16.66 0.34 -3.06
C PHE A 183 -15.49 1.02 -3.78
N ASP A 184 -15.78 1.89 -4.76
CA ASP A 184 -14.77 2.64 -5.51
C ASP A 184 -13.95 3.54 -4.60
N ASN A 185 -14.62 4.37 -3.79
CA ASN A 185 -13.92 5.24 -2.87
C ASN A 185 -13.24 4.46 -1.73
N ILE A 186 -13.82 3.35 -1.26
CA ILE A 186 -13.17 2.46 -0.29
C ILE A 186 -11.85 1.93 -0.85
N ASN A 187 -11.85 1.37 -2.07
CA ASN A 187 -10.65 0.84 -2.71
C ASN A 187 -9.60 1.94 -2.96
N ARG A 188 -10.03 3.08 -3.52
CA ARG A 188 -9.16 4.23 -3.77
C ARG A 188 -8.53 4.77 -2.48
N ARG A 189 -9.30 4.92 -1.40
CA ARG A 189 -8.81 5.41 -0.11
C ARG A 189 -7.89 4.40 0.55
N TRP A 190 -8.15 3.10 0.44
CA TRP A 190 -7.24 2.05 0.87
C TRP A 190 -5.86 2.19 0.20
N GLY A 191 -5.83 2.41 -1.11
CA GLY A 191 -4.59 2.63 -1.86
C GLY A 191 -3.83 3.89 -1.42
N LYS A 192 -4.53 4.99 -1.12
CA LYS A 192 -3.93 6.26 -0.68
C LYS A 192 -3.46 6.27 0.78
N ALA A 193 -4.03 5.44 1.65
CA ALA A 193 -3.68 5.43 3.07
C ALA A 193 -2.24 4.92 3.28
N PRO A 194 -1.35 5.70 3.92
CA PRO A 194 0.05 5.30 4.08
C PRO A 194 0.20 4.14 5.07
N SER A 195 1.20 3.29 4.85
CA SER A 195 1.59 2.25 5.83
C SER A 195 2.56 2.81 6.87
N LEU A 196 2.40 2.43 8.14
CA LEU A 196 3.42 2.67 9.16
C LEU A 196 4.55 1.65 9.07
N PHE A 197 5.78 2.14 9.07
CA PHE A 197 6.97 1.30 9.12
C PHE A 197 7.60 1.42 10.50
N ILE A 198 7.32 0.43 11.35
CA ILE A 198 7.73 0.46 12.75
C ILE A 198 9.09 -0.20 12.89
N SER A 199 10.06 0.52 13.44
CA SER A 199 11.37 -0.05 13.77
C SER A 199 11.24 -1.22 14.75
N GLU A 200 11.95 -2.32 14.49
CA GLU A 200 12.03 -3.48 15.39
C GLU A 200 12.36 -3.08 16.85
N LYS A 201 13.09 -1.98 17.05
CA LYS A 201 13.48 -1.49 18.37
C LYS A 201 12.31 -0.99 19.22
N ILE A 202 11.24 -0.48 18.61
CA ILE A 202 10.04 0.02 19.31
C ILE A 202 8.87 -0.98 19.24
N GLN A 203 9.07 -2.15 18.62
CA GLN A 203 8.04 -3.16 18.42
C GLN A 203 7.37 -3.61 19.73
N LYS A 204 8.13 -3.79 20.82
CA LYS A 204 7.58 -4.29 22.11
C LYS A 204 6.57 -3.36 22.79
N ARG A 205 6.37 -2.14 22.28
CA ARG A 205 5.49 -1.12 22.89
C ARG A 205 4.44 -0.59 21.92
N ASN A 206 4.32 -1.17 20.72
CA ASN A 206 3.60 -0.54 19.60
C ASN A 206 2.13 -0.95 19.45
N ASP A 207 1.65 -1.98 20.15
CA ASP A 207 0.30 -2.54 19.93
C ASP A 207 -0.79 -1.46 19.95
N LYS A 208 -0.74 -0.56 20.93
CA LYS A 208 -1.73 0.52 21.03
C LYS A 208 -1.59 1.57 19.93
N LEU A 209 -0.36 1.89 19.53
CA LEU A 209 -0.09 2.82 18.42
C LEU A 209 -0.61 2.24 17.10
N VAL A 210 -0.30 0.97 16.83
CA VAL A 210 -0.76 0.24 15.64
C VAL A 210 -2.29 0.18 15.61
N GLN A 211 -2.92 -0.16 16.73
CA GLN A 211 -4.38 -0.22 16.82
C GLN A 211 -4.99 1.14 16.49
N MET A 212 -4.59 2.20 17.20
CA MET A 212 -5.13 3.56 17.01
C MET A 212 -4.92 4.05 15.57
N TYR A 213 -3.76 3.76 14.97
CA TYR A 213 -3.48 4.12 13.59
C TYR A 213 -4.41 3.41 12.61
N ASN A 214 -4.61 2.10 12.77
CA ASN A 214 -5.51 1.35 11.91
C ASN A 214 -6.97 1.75 12.09
N GLU A 215 -7.40 2.18 13.30
CA GLU A 215 -8.72 2.76 13.52
C GLU A 215 -8.89 4.10 12.77
N ALA A 216 -7.87 4.97 12.79
CA ALA A 216 -7.87 6.22 12.02
C ALA A 216 -7.94 5.95 10.51
N VAL A 217 -7.13 5.00 10.01
CA VAL A 217 -7.12 4.59 8.61
C VAL A 217 -8.47 4.01 8.19
N LYS A 218 -9.06 3.10 8.98
CA LYS A 218 -10.39 2.53 8.69
C LYS A 218 -11.47 3.61 8.64
N SER A 219 -11.45 4.54 9.59
CA SER A 219 -12.38 5.67 9.58
C SER A 219 -12.26 6.47 8.27
N TYR A 220 -11.03 6.76 7.83
CA TYR A 220 -10.78 7.42 6.55
C TYR A 220 -11.31 6.61 5.36
N ILE A 221 -11.01 5.31 5.28
CA ILE A 221 -11.43 4.44 4.16
C ILE A 221 -12.95 4.44 3.98
N PHE A 222 -13.70 4.38 5.09
CA PHE A 222 -15.16 4.45 5.07
C PHE A 222 -15.72 5.88 4.98
N GLY A 223 -14.89 6.89 4.69
CA GLY A 223 -15.32 8.28 4.47
C GLY A 223 -15.66 9.07 5.73
N LEU A 224 -15.32 8.54 6.92
CA LEU A 224 -15.53 9.20 8.20
C LEU A 224 -14.37 10.16 8.50
N ASN A 225 -14.17 11.15 7.63
CA ASN A 225 -12.98 12.03 7.64
C ASN A 225 -12.84 12.86 8.91
N VAL A 226 -13.95 13.29 9.52
CA VAL A 226 -13.95 13.98 10.83
C VAL A 226 -13.40 13.06 11.92
N SER A 227 -13.89 11.83 11.99
CA SER A 227 -13.41 10.82 12.95
C SER A 227 -11.94 10.50 12.73
N ALA A 228 -11.53 10.29 11.48
CA ALA A 228 -10.14 10.04 11.13
C ALA A 228 -9.21 11.20 11.57
N THR A 229 -9.66 12.45 11.41
CA THR A 229 -8.89 13.64 11.81
C THR A 229 -8.77 13.74 13.34
N ALA A 230 -9.87 13.53 14.08
CA ALA A 230 -9.85 13.47 15.54
C ALA A 230 -8.93 12.35 16.06
N MET A 231 -8.98 11.17 15.44
CA MET A 231 -8.10 10.06 15.77
C MET A 231 -6.62 10.38 15.46
N CYS A 232 -6.32 11.07 14.36
CA CYS A 232 -4.97 11.55 14.07
C CYS A 232 -4.46 12.54 15.15
N ARG A 233 -5.31 13.43 15.66
CA ARG A 233 -4.96 14.30 16.81
C ARG A 233 -4.67 13.47 18.06
N ALA A 234 -5.50 12.48 18.38
CA ALA A 234 -5.27 11.61 19.53
C ALA A 234 -3.98 10.78 19.40
N LEU A 235 -3.67 10.32 18.18
CA LEU A 235 -2.41 9.66 17.84
C LEU A 235 -1.21 10.57 18.04
N LEU A 236 -1.28 11.83 17.58
CA LEU A 236 -0.24 12.84 17.79
C LEU A 236 0.08 12.97 19.29
N GLU A 237 -0.92 13.19 20.13
CA GLU A 237 -0.75 13.30 21.58
C GLU A 237 -0.13 12.02 22.17
N HIS A 238 -0.69 10.86 21.81
CA HIS A 238 -0.21 9.56 22.29
C HIS A 238 1.26 9.32 21.94
N ILE A 239 1.68 9.65 20.72
CA ILE A 239 3.05 9.46 20.24
C ILE A 239 4.01 10.40 20.99
N LEU A 240 3.68 11.69 21.10
CA LEU A 240 4.53 12.67 21.76
C LEU A 240 4.74 12.34 23.25
N ILE A 241 3.68 11.94 23.96
CA ILE A 241 3.79 11.61 25.39
C ILE A 241 4.53 10.29 25.60
N ASN A 242 4.12 9.22 24.90
CA ASN A 242 4.58 7.87 25.23
C ASN A 242 5.91 7.48 24.58
N TYR A 243 6.19 8.00 23.39
CA TYR A 243 7.39 7.63 22.62
C TYR A 243 8.46 8.71 22.68
N TYR A 244 8.07 9.98 22.57
CA TYR A 244 9.01 11.11 22.72
C TYR A 244 9.23 11.53 24.17
N ARG A 245 8.47 10.95 25.12
CA ARG A 245 8.57 11.19 26.57
C ARG A 245 8.40 12.67 26.92
N ILE A 246 7.49 13.34 26.23
CA ILE A 246 7.08 14.69 26.57
C ILE A 246 6.12 14.64 27.77
N PRO A 247 6.32 15.45 28.82
CA PRO A 247 5.39 15.49 29.94
C PRO A 247 3.96 15.76 29.48
N LYS A 248 3.00 15.06 30.08
CA LYS A 248 1.58 15.30 29.81
C LYS A 248 1.20 16.70 30.26
N ASP A 249 0.63 17.47 29.35
CA ASP A 249 0.14 18.83 29.54
C ASP A 249 -0.93 19.09 28.46
N ASP A 250 -1.45 20.31 28.37
CA ASP A 250 -2.22 20.75 27.22
C ASP A 250 -1.45 20.50 25.90
N LEU A 251 -2.17 20.03 24.87
CA LEU A 251 -1.55 19.56 23.64
C LEU A 251 -0.81 20.69 22.88
N VAL A 252 -1.20 21.96 23.08
CA VAL A 252 -0.43 23.12 22.58
C VAL A 252 0.99 23.10 23.16
N ASN A 253 1.10 22.90 24.48
CA ASN A 253 2.38 22.88 25.20
C ASN A 253 3.17 21.62 24.86
N VAL A 254 2.52 20.45 24.80
CA VAL A 254 3.16 19.18 24.43
C VAL A 254 3.84 19.30 23.05
N VAL A 255 3.14 19.84 22.04
CA VAL A 255 3.71 20.05 20.70
C VAL A 255 4.88 21.06 20.76
N SER A 256 4.71 22.18 21.46
CA SER A 256 5.74 23.22 21.58
C SER A 256 7.03 22.70 22.23
N ILE A 257 6.91 21.87 23.28
CA ILE A 257 8.05 21.25 23.96
C ILE A 257 8.72 20.22 23.03
N ALA A 258 7.92 19.41 22.32
CA ALA A 258 8.43 18.42 21.38
C ALA A 258 9.25 19.07 20.26
N GLU A 259 8.73 20.13 19.62
CA GLU A 259 9.41 20.84 18.53
C GLU A 259 10.67 21.58 18.99
N LYS A 260 10.71 22.04 20.25
CA LYS A 260 11.93 22.61 20.87
C LYS A 260 13.00 21.55 21.11
N LYS A 261 12.59 20.39 21.64
CA LYS A 261 13.50 19.28 22.00
C LYS A 261 14.00 18.52 20.76
N PHE A 262 13.15 18.35 19.76
CA PHE A 262 13.40 17.58 18.56
C PHE A 262 13.19 18.44 17.31
N ARG A 263 14.24 19.14 16.87
CA ARG A 263 14.17 20.10 15.75
C ARG A 263 13.54 19.54 14.47
N ARG A 264 13.69 18.24 14.20
CA ARG A 264 13.10 17.57 13.03
C ARG A 264 11.56 17.60 13.01
N LEU A 265 10.92 17.79 14.17
CA LEU A 265 9.46 17.86 14.25
C LEU A 265 8.89 19.20 13.75
N GLN A 266 9.71 20.25 13.71
CA GLN A 266 9.29 21.59 13.27
C GLN A 266 8.81 21.60 11.81
N SER A 267 9.30 20.69 10.97
CA SER A 267 8.87 20.58 9.57
C SER A 267 7.54 19.85 9.38
N LEU A 268 6.97 19.27 10.45
CA LEU A 268 5.76 18.43 10.36
C LEU A 268 4.46 19.20 10.62
N ASN A 269 4.51 20.52 10.85
CA ASN A 269 3.35 21.38 11.08
C ASN A 269 2.37 20.80 12.14
N LEU A 270 2.89 20.27 13.25
CA LEU A 270 2.10 19.52 14.24
C LEU A 270 0.99 20.37 14.88
N HIS A 271 1.22 21.68 15.01
CA HIS A 271 0.20 22.62 15.49
C HIS A 271 -1.02 22.71 14.56
N LYS A 272 -0.85 22.53 13.25
CA LYS A 272 -1.97 22.50 12.29
C LYS A 272 -2.84 21.28 12.52
N LEU A 273 -2.25 20.08 12.50
CA LEU A 273 -2.97 18.82 12.79
C LEU A 273 -3.72 18.91 14.14
N ARG A 274 -3.04 19.41 15.18
CA ARG A 274 -3.69 19.64 16.47
C ARG A 274 -4.91 20.56 16.34
N LYS A 275 -4.73 21.75 15.75
CA LYS A 275 -5.82 22.73 15.61
C LYS A 275 -6.99 22.15 14.82
N ASP A 276 -6.74 21.59 13.65
CA ASP A 276 -7.77 21.05 12.77
C ASP A 276 -8.51 19.89 13.48
N GLY A 277 -7.80 19.06 14.24
CA GLY A 277 -8.39 18.03 15.10
C GLY A 277 -9.18 18.56 16.30
N ASN A 278 -8.84 19.71 16.87
CA ASN A 278 -9.67 20.40 17.88
C ASN A 278 -10.94 20.93 17.24
N ASP A 279 -10.80 21.66 16.15
CA ASP A 279 -11.89 22.40 15.51
C ASP A 279 -12.99 21.41 15.08
N VAL A 280 -12.64 20.25 14.54
CA VAL A 280 -13.66 19.27 14.09
C VAL A 280 -14.41 18.58 15.23
N MET A 281 -13.86 18.58 16.45
CA MET A 281 -14.53 18.04 17.64
C MET A 281 -15.38 19.09 18.36
N HIS A 282 -15.05 20.37 18.25
CA HIS A 282 -15.75 21.47 18.95
C HIS A 282 -16.70 22.26 18.04
N GLU A 283 -16.43 22.31 16.74
CA GLU A 283 -17.19 23.05 15.73
C GLU A 283 -17.68 22.11 14.62
N TYR A 284 -18.19 20.93 15.00
CA TYR A 284 -18.61 19.90 14.06
C TYR A 284 -19.55 20.43 12.97
N GLU A 285 -20.51 21.29 13.34
CA GLU A 285 -21.50 21.83 12.40
C GLU A 285 -20.85 22.69 11.29
N THR A 286 -19.81 23.46 11.61
CA THR A 286 -19.13 24.35 10.65
C THR A 286 -17.93 23.69 9.94
N ARG A 287 -17.39 22.60 10.51
CA ARG A 287 -16.20 21.87 10.02
C ARG A 287 -16.46 20.41 9.63
N SER A 288 -17.73 20.05 9.43
CA SER A 288 -18.15 18.67 9.09
C SER A 288 -17.59 18.14 7.76
N ARG A 289 -17.10 19.01 6.87
CA ARG A 289 -16.52 18.63 5.58
C ARG A 289 -15.00 18.77 5.61
N ILE A 290 -14.34 17.63 5.71
CA ILE A 290 -12.88 17.50 5.57
C ILE A 290 -12.62 16.69 4.30
N GLU A 291 -11.83 17.26 3.40
CA GLU A 291 -11.41 16.60 2.16
C GLU A 291 -10.48 15.41 2.45
N ASP A 292 -10.58 14.37 1.62
CA ASP A 292 -9.75 13.16 1.74
C ASP A 292 -8.24 13.50 1.79
N ASP A 293 -7.79 14.42 0.95
CA ASP A 293 -6.38 14.80 0.85
C ASP A 293 -5.84 15.44 2.15
N ALA A 294 -6.70 16.13 2.91
CA ALA A 294 -6.34 16.64 4.23
C ALA A 294 -6.10 15.50 5.22
N VAL A 295 -6.98 14.50 5.24
CA VAL A 295 -6.83 13.32 6.11
C VAL A 295 -5.58 12.51 5.74
N VAL A 296 -5.32 12.32 4.45
CA VAL A 296 -4.08 11.68 3.96
C VAL A 296 -2.86 12.45 4.43
N SER A 297 -2.86 13.78 4.37
CA SER A 297 -1.78 14.61 4.88
C SER A 297 -1.55 14.43 6.39
N TYR A 298 -2.62 14.26 7.18
CA TYR A 298 -2.49 13.98 8.61
C TYR A 298 -1.94 12.58 8.89
N LEU A 299 -2.40 11.56 8.16
CA LEU A 299 -1.85 10.20 8.25
C LEU A 299 -0.36 10.16 7.87
N LEU A 300 0.04 10.89 6.84
CA LEU A 300 1.46 11.06 6.47
C LEU A 300 2.26 11.77 7.56
N THR A 301 1.67 12.76 8.23
CA THR A 301 2.29 13.44 9.38
C THR A 301 2.50 12.45 10.54
N ILE A 302 1.52 11.59 10.83
CA ILE A 302 1.65 10.53 11.84
C ILE A 302 2.73 9.52 11.45
N ARG A 303 2.78 9.08 10.19
CA ARG A 303 3.86 8.22 9.67
C ARG A 303 5.23 8.85 9.91
N ALA A 304 5.42 10.10 9.49
CA ALA A 304 6.68 10.80 9.70
C ALA A 304 7.05 10.95 11.19
N LEU A 305 6.05 11.19 12.06
CA LEU A 305 6.25 11.27 13.50
C LEU A 305 6.72 9.94 14.09
N VAL A 306 6.16 8.81 13.62
CA VAL A 306 6.59 7.46 14.00
C VAL A 306 8.02 7.18 13.51
N ASP A 307 8.32 7.55 12.26
CA ASP A 307 9.64 7.35 11.64
C ASP A 307 10.76 8.10 12.38
N PHE A 308 10.44 9.21 13.05
CA PHE A 308 11.39 10.02 13.80
C PHE A 308 11.45 9.70 15.30
N ILE A 309 10.72 8.67 15.76
CA ILE A 309 10.76 8.27 17.17
C ILE A 309 12.23 8.00 17.58
N PRO A 310 12.74 8.65 18.65
CA PRO A 310 14.10 8.43 19.11
C PRO A 310 14.32 6.99 19.53
N GLU A 311 15.40 6.40 19.03
CA GLU A 311 15.88 5.09 19.45
C GLU A 311 16.65 5.22 20.77
N ASN A 312 15.93 5.37 21.88
CA ASN A 312 16.51 5.31 23.23
C ASN A 312 16.64 3.86 23.71
#